data_AF-A0A7W0MKP9-F1
#
_entry.id   AF-A0A7W0MKP9-F1
#
_cell.length_a   1.000
_cell.length_b   1.000
_cell.length_c   1.000
_cell.angle_alpha   90.00
_cell.angle_beta   90.00
_cell.angle_gamma   90.00
#
_symmetry.space_group_name_H-M   'P 1'
#
loop_
_entity.id
_entity.type
_entity.pdbx_description
1 polymer ?
#
loop_
_entity_poly.entity_id
_entity_poly.type
_entity_poly.pdbx_seq_one_letter_code
_entity_poly.pdbx_strand_id
1 'polypeptide(L)'
;MLHRFMSLKYLKEAIASNDTEKLIRYVRLHFGDGDEAVGRKEIDKAWVEALKLLLDTPPTDREFILQTLAGHDAATLAHLFFHLHFYFVQRSGEWIHDGQL
;
A
#
# COMPACT_ATOMS: atom_id res chain seq x y z
N MET A 1 -16.43 15.26 3.12
CA MET A 1 -15.73 15.99 2.03
C MET A 1 -14.60 16.94 2.51
N LEU A 2 -14.50 17.30 3.80
CA LEU A 2 -13.38 18.10 4.35
C LEU A 2 -12.06 17.31 4.57
N HIS A 3 -12.12 15.98 4.75
CA HIS A 3 -10.96 15.13 5.01
C HIS A 3 -9.95 15.04 3.84
N ARG A 4 -10.43 15.08 2.60
CA ARG A 4 -9.61 14.86 1.39
C ARG A 4 -8.63 16.00 1.09
N PHE A 5 -8.98 17.23 1.49
CA PHE A 5 -8.11 18.40 1.31
C PHE A 5 -7.06 18.53 2.42
N MET A 6 -7.36 18.06 3.63
CA MET A 6 -6.39 18.03 4.73
C MET A 6 -5.30 16.99 4.52
N SER A 7 -5.61 15.80 3.98
CA SER A 7 -4.60 14.76 3.72
C SER A 7 -3.57 15.19 2.67
N LEU A 8 -4.00 15.80 1.56
CA LEU A 8 -3.08 16.23 0.50
C LEU A 8 -2.13 17.34 0.98
N LYS A 9 -2.64 18.33 1.73
CA LYS A 9 -1.81 19.40 2.31
C LYS A 9 -0.79 18.82 3.29
N TYR A 10 -1.24 17.95 4.20
CA TYR A 10 -0.38 17.28 5.17
C TYR A 10 0.77 16.51 4.52
N LEU A 11 0.49 15.79 3.43
CA LEU A 11 1.49 15.05 2.66
C LEU A 11 2.45 15.97 1.90
N LYS A 12 1.95 17.04 1.29
CA LYS A 12 2.81 18.04 0.60
C LYS A 12 3.77 18.72 1.57
N GLU A 13 3.29 19.06 2.77
CA GLU A 13 4.14 19.60 3.84
C GLU A 13 5.22 18.60 4.25
N ALA A 14 4.85 17.31 4.43
CA ALA A 14 5.80 16.25 4.77
C ALA A 14 6.92 16.13 3.73
N ILE A 15 6.57 16.17 2.43
CA ILE A 15 7.56 16.17 1.35
C ILE A 15 8.43 17.42 1.41
N ALA A 16 7.84 18.60 1.57
CA ALA A 16 8.57 19.87 1.62
C ALA A 16 9.56 19.93 2.80
N SER A 17 9.26 19.25 3.90
CA SER A 17 10.13 19.17 5.08
C SER A 17 10.99 17.90 5.14
N ASN A 18 10.99 17.06 4.10
CA ASN A 18 11.65 15.75 4.07
C ASN A 18 11.31 14.86 5.29
N ASP A 19 10.08 14.99 5.79
CA ASP A 19 9.56 14.26 6.95
C ASP A 19 8.97 12.92 6.50
N THR A 20 9.85 11.93 6.36
CA THR A 20 9.48 10.59 5.92
C THR A 20 8.58 9.88 6.93
N GLU A 21 8.72 10.15 8.23
CA GLU A 21 7.85 9.55 9.25
C GLU A 21 6.42 10.06 9.11
N LYS A 22 6.22 11.35 8.80
CA LYS A 22 4.90 11.92 8.54
C LYS A 22 4.21 11.26 7.33
N LEU A 23 4.97 10.90 6.29
CA LEU A 23 4.46 10.13 5.14
C LEU A 23 4.05 8.71 5.54
N ILE A 24 4.91 7.99 6.27
CA ILE A 24 4.63 6.62 6.71
C ILE A 24 3.46 6.58 7.70
N ARG A 25 3.38 7.56 8.60
CA ARG A 25 2.27 7.75 9.53
C ARG A 25 0.95 7.93 8.80
N TYR A 26 0.92 8.70 7.72
CA TYR A 26 -0.28 8.82 6.88
C TYR A 26 -0.72 7.46 6.34
N VAL A 27 0.23 6.64 5.84
CA VAL A 27 -0.07 5.30 5.34
C VAL A 27 -0.69 4.44 6.46
N ARG A 28 -0.08 4.38 7.64
CA ARG A 28 -0.62 3.63 8.78
C ARG A 28 -2.02 4.11 9.16
N LEU A 29 -2.24 5.41 9.29
CA LEU A 29 -3.55 5.96 9.61
C LEU A 29 -4.60 5.65 8.53
N HIS A 30 -4.21 5.66 7.25
CA HIS A 30 -5.12 5.34 6.15
C HIS A 30 -5.53 3.86 6.19
N PHE A 31 -4.58 2.95 6.38
CA PHE A 31 -4.86 1.52 6.45
C PHE A 31 -5.57 1.12 7.75
N GLY A 32 -5.35 1.83 8.85
CA GLY A 32 -5.90 1.50 10.17
C GLY A 32 -7.14 2.29 10.59
N ASP A 33 -7.83 2.96 9.66
CA ASP A 33 -9.01 3.80 9.94
C ASP A 33 -8.78 4.82 11.07
N GLY A 34 -7.61 5.48 11.05
CA GLY A 34 -7.21 6.44 12.08
C GLY A 34 -6.45 5.86 13.28
N ASP A 35 -6.28 4.55 13.36
CA ASP A 35 -5.43 3.89 14.36
C ASP A 35 -4.12 3.38 13.72
N GLU A 36 -2.98 3.92 14.14
CA GLU A 36 -1.67 3.56 13.59
C GLU A 36 -1.25 2.11 13.92
N ALA A 37 -1.62 1.60 15.08
CA ALA A 37 -1.27 0.25 15.51
C ALA A 37 -2.06 -0.78 14.70
N VAL A 38 -3.33 -0.49 14.44
CA VAL A 38 -4.16 -1.29 13.51
C VAL A 38 -3.58 -1.20 12.10
N GLY A 39 -3.29 0.00 11.61
CA GLY A 39 -2.75 0.18 10.26
C GLY A 39 -1.41 -0.50 10.03
N ARG A 40 -0.54 -0.55 11.04
CA ARG A 40 0.69 -1.32 11.00
C ARG A 40 0.40 -2.81 10.83
N LYS A 41 -0.56 -3.37 11.57
CA LYS A 41 -0.95 -4.78 11.43
C LYS A 41 -1.53 -5.07 10.03
N GLU A 42 -2.33 -4.18 9.48
CA GLU A 42 -2.87 -4.32 8.12
C GLU A 42 -1.76 -4.32 7.06
N ILE A 43 -0.77 -3.43 7.19
CA ILE A 43 0.41 -3.41 6.30
C ILE A 43 1.20 -4.72 6.43
N ASP A 44 1.41 -5.21 7.66
CA ASP A 44 2.15 -6.45 7.92
C ASP A 44 1.44 -7.67 7.31
N LYS A 45 0.10 -7.72 7.33
CA LYS A 45 -0.70 -8.80 6.69
C LYS A 45 -0.38 -8.94 5.20
N ALA A 46 -0.31 -7.84 4.46
CA ALA A 46 0.01 -7.87 3.03
C ALA A 46 1.38 -8.51 2.76
N TRP A 47 2.39 -8.14 3.56
CA TRP A 47 3.74 -8.71 3.45
C TRP A 47 3.77 -10.20 3.79
N VAL A 48 3.06 -10.61 4.85
CA VAL A 48 2.96 -12.02 5.25
C VAL A 48 2.32 -12.85 4.14
N GLU A 49 1.21 -12.39 3.55
CA GLU A 49 0.54 -13.11 2.46
C GLU A 49 1.38 -13.19 1.19
N ALA A 50 2.07 -12.11 0.81
CA ALA A 50 3.00 -12.14 -0.32
C ALA A 50 4.16 -13.12 -0.08
N LEU A 51 4.76 -13.11 1.12
CA LEU A 51 5.88 -13.99 1.47
C LEU A 51 5.47 -15.46 1.44
N LYS A 52 4.30 -15.82 1.97
CA LYS A 52 3.78 -17.20 1.93
C LYS A 52 3.80 -17.77 0.51
N LEU A 53 3.34 -17.00 -0.47
CA LEU A 53 3.31 -17.42 -1.87
C LEU A 53 4.71 -17.59 -2.48
N LEU A 54 5.71 -16.85 -1.99
CA LEU A 54 7.08 -16.93 -2.48
C LEU A 54 7.88 -18.08 -1.88
N LEU A 55 7.47 -18.63 -0.73
CA LEU A 55 8.16 -19.76 -0.08
C LEU A 55 8.15 -21.02 -0.95
N ASP A 56 7.06 -21.26 -1.68
CA ASP A 56 6.92 -22.43 -2.55
C ASP A 56 7.56 -22.24 -3.93
N THR A 57 8.23 -21.10 -4.16
CA THR A 57 8.89 -20.74 -5.43
C THR A 57 8.03 -21.04 -6.66
N PRO A 58 6.77 -20.57 -6.71
CA PRO A 58 5.87 -20.90 -7.80
C PRO A 58 6.45 -20.40 -9.13
N PRO A 59 6.11 -21.03 -10.27
CA PRO A 59 6.45 -20.46 -11.57
C PRO A 59 5.81 -19.06 -11.67
N THR A 60 6.64 -18.03 -11.61
CA THR A 60 6.22 -16.63 -11.76
C THR A 60 6.46 -16.15 -13.18
N ASP A 61 5.54 -15.37 -13.72
CA ASP A 61 5.71 -14.71 -15.02
C ASP A 61 6.68 -13.52 -14.90
N ARG A 62 7.97 -13.83 -14.99
CA ARG A 62 9.05 -12.85 -14.87
C ARG A 62 9.08 -11.88 -16.05
N GLU A 63 8.66 -12.33 -17.23
CA GLU A 63 8.61 -11.48 -18.41
C GLU A 63 7.56 -10.38 -18.23
N PHE A 64 6.35 -10.73 -17.81
CA PHE A 64 5.31 -9.77 -17.47
C PHE A 64 5.79 -8.73 -16.44
N ILE A 65 6.46 -9.16 -15.37
CA ILE A 65 6.98 -8.26 -14.33
C ILE A 65 7.96 -7.24 -14.91
N LEU A 66 8.95 -7.71 -15.69
CA LEU A 66 9.98 -6.82 -16.25
C LEU A 66 9.41 -5.87 -17.31
N GLN A 67 8.48 -6.34 -18.14
CA GLN A 67 7.80 -5.50 -19.13
C GLN A 67 6.94 -4.43 -18.45
N THR A 68 6.22 -4.78 -17.38
CA THR A 68 5.41 -3.82 -16.59
C THR A 68 6.29 -2.71 -16.01
N LEU A 69 7.46 -3.06 -15.45
CA LEU A 69 8.39 -2.10 -14.89
C LEU A 69 9.03 -1.19 -15.95
N ALA A 70 9.30 -1.71 -17.14
CA ALA A 70 9.92 -0.94 -18.22
C ALA A 70 8.94 -0.09 -19.03
N GLY A 71 7.67 -0.52 -19.11
CA GLY A 71 6.66 0.04 -20.02
C GLY A 71 5.76 1.11 -19.42
N HIS A 72 5.81 1.34 -18.10
CA HIS A 72 4.88 2.25 -17.41
C HIS A 72 5.59 3.33 -16.60
N ASP A 73 4.93 4.48 -16.46
CA ASP A 73 5.45 5.60 -15.66
C ASP A 73 5.37 5.32 -14.15
N ALA A 74 6.13 6.09 -13.37
CA ALA A 74 6.21 5.91 -11.92
C ALA A 74 4.87 6.12 -11.20
N ALA A 75 3.98 6.97 -11.74
CA ALA A 75 2.66 7.19 -11.15
C ALA A 75 1.77 5.95 -11.31
N THR A 76 1.79 5.34 -12.49
CA THR A 76 1.09 4.09 -12.78
C THR A 76 1.62 2.96 -11.92
N LEU A 77 2.94 2.83 -11.79
CA LEU A 77 3.56 1.82 -10.94
C LEU A 77 3.23 2.02 -9.45
N ALA A 78 3.16 3.27 -8.97
CA ALA A 78 2.71 3.57 -7.61
C ALA A 78 1.26 3.15 -7.37
N HIS A 79 0.36 3.40 -8.33
CA HIS A 79 -1.02 2.92 -8.25
C HIS A 79 -1.10 1.40 -8.25
N LEU A 80 -0.34 0.72 -9.13
CA LEU A 80 -0.25 -0.73 -9.16
C LEU A 80 0.23 -1.28 -7.81
N PHE A 81 1.23 -0.67 -7.19
CA PHE A 81 1.70 -1.04 -5.85
C PHE A 81 0.59 -0.98 -4.81
N PHE A 82 -0.22 0.08 -4.78
CA PHE A 82 -1.37 0.15 -3.87
C PHE A 82 -2.37 -0.96 -4.14
N HIS A 83 -2.75 -1.20 -5.40
CA HIS A 83 -3.68 -2.27 -5.76
C HIS A 83 -3.17 -3.67 -5.36
N LEU A 84 -1.89 -3.95 -5.58
CA LEU A 84 -1.26 -5.21 -5.17
C LEU A 84 -1.23 -5.35 -3.64
N HIS A 85 -0.91 -4.28 -2.91
CA HIS A 85 -0.93 -4.28 -1.46
C HIS A 85 -2.32 -4.64 -0.94
N PHE A 86 -3.37 -3.96 -1.43
CA PHE A 86 -4.75 -4.26 -1.05
C PHE A 86 -5.18 -5.67 -1.42
N TYR A 87 -4.78 -6.17 -2.59
CA TYR A 87 -5.02 -7.56 -2.99
C TYR A 87 -4.48 -8.55 -1.94
N PHE A 88 -3.26 -8.33 -1.44
CA PHE A 88 -2.69 -9.20 -0.39
C PHE A 88 -3.34 -9.02 0.98
N VAL A 89 -3.76 -7.81 1.34
CA VAL A 89 -4.57 -7.60 2.56
C VAL A 89 -5.88 -8.41 2.49
N GLN A 90 -6.61 -8.39 1.37
CA GLN A 90 -7.85 -9.19 1.20
C GLN A 90 -7.61 -10.68 1.40
N ARG A 91 -6.49 -11.18 0.86
CA ARG A 91 -6.14 -12.60 0.98
C ARG A 91 -5.87 -13.04 2.42
N SER A 92 -5.58 -12.11 3.33
CA SER A 92 -5.35 -12.42 4.75
C SER A 92 -6.63 -12.76 5.53
N GLY A 93 -7.81 -12.61 4.91
CA GLY A 93 -9.11 -13.04 5.46
C GLY A 93 -9.78 -12.03 6.41
N GLU A 94 -9.00 -11.29 7.20
CA GLU A 94 -9.49 -10.20 8.04
C GLU A 94 -9.11 -8.85 7.44
N TRP A 95 -10.08 -8.10 6.93
CA TRP A 95 -9.89 -6.70 6.57
C TRP A 95 -10.95 -5.86 7.29
N ILE A 96 -10.50 -4.85 8.04
CA ILE A 96 -11.31 -3.84 8.73
C ILE A 96 -12.09 -2.84 7.84
N HIS A 97 -11.84 -2.76 6.51
CA HIS A 97 -12.58 -1.85 5.62
C HIS A 97 -13.57 -2.63 4.75
N ASP A 98 -14.83 -2.18 4.74
CA ASP A 98 -15.93 -2.77 3.94
C ASP A 98 -15.91 -2.34 2.46
N GLY A 99 -14.89 -1.61 2.01
CA GLY A 99 -14.92 -0.83 0.76
C GLY A 99 -13.98 -1.34 -0.34
N GLN A 100 -14.53 -1.49 -1.56
CA GLN A 100 -13.72 -1.43 -2.78
C GLN A 100 -13.12 -0.02 -2.92
N LEU A 101 -11.85 0.06 -3.30
CA LEU A 101 -11.14 1.29 -3.66
C LEU A 101 -11.89 2.11 -4.73
#